data_AF-A0A2S9F8Z1-F1
#
_entry.id   AF-A0A2S9F8Z1-F1
#
_cell.length_a   1.000
_cell.length_b   1.000
_cell.length_c   1.000
_cell.angle_alpha   90.00
_cell.angle_beta   90.00
_cell.angle_gamma   90.00
#
_symmetry.space_group_name_H-M   'P 1'
#
loop_
_entity.id
_entity.type
_entity.pdbx_description
1 polymer ?
#
loop_
_entity_poly.entity_id
_entity_poly.type
_entity_poly.pdbx_seq_one_letter_code
_entity_poly.pdbx_strand_id
1 'polypeptide(L)' 'HQEVLFGTQGETLTIRHDSIDRSSFVPGVLLAVRKIREFPGLTIGIEPLLDLT' A
#
# COMPACT_ATOMS: atom_id res chain seq x y z
N HIS A 1 -4.52 12.03 -2.00
CA HIS A 1 -4.28 12.47 -0.61
C HIS A 1 -5.23 11.71 0.31
N GLN A 2 -4.74 11.19 1.43
CA GLN A 2 -5.51 10.53 2.49
C GLN A 2 -4.81 10.74 3.83
N GLU A 3 -5.58 10.90 4.90
CA GLU A 3 -5.10 10.93 6.28
C GLU A 3 -5.95 10.01 7.16
N VAL A 4 -5.29 9.29 8.06
CA VAL A 4 -5.91 8.46 9.11
C VAL A 4 -5.38 8.95 10.44
N LEU A 5 -6.29 9.36 11.33
CA LEU A 5 -5.95 9.91 12.63
C LEU A 5 -6.39 8.92 13.72
N PHE A 6 -5.46 8.55 14.57
CA PHE A 6 -5.69 7.84 15.82
C PHE A 6 -5.46 8.81 16.99
N GLY A 7 -6.28 8.71 18.03
CA GLY A 7 -6.14 9.53 19.22
C GLY A 7 -6.44 8.73 20.47
N THR A 8 -5.68 8.99 21.52
CA THR A 8 -5.93 8.49 22.87
C THR A 8 -5.54 9.57 23.89
N GLN A 9 -5.72 9.31 25.19
CA GLN A 9 -5.43 10.30 26.22
C GLN A 9 -3.95 10.70 26.19
N GLY A 10 -3.69 11.97 25.93
CA GLY A 10 -2.33 12.55 25.96
C GLY A 10 -1.54 12.40 24.66
N GLU A 11 -2.06 11.74 23.62
CA GLU A 11 -1.33 11.57 22.36
C GLU A 11 -2.23 11.37 21.12
N THR A 12 -1.65 11.63 19.95
CA THR A 12 -2.24 11.38 18.63
C THR A 12 -1.22 10.75 17.69
N LEU A 13 -1.70 9.94 16.75
CA LEU A 13 -0.91 9.37 15.66
C LEU A 13 -1.63 9.65 14.33
N THR A 14 -0.90 10.22 13.37
CA THR A 14 -1.44 10.49 12.03
C THR A 14 -0.66 9.68 10.99
N ILE A 15 -1.37 8.91 10.16
CA ILE A 15 -0.83 8.26 8.96
C ILE A 15 -1.35 9.01 7.75
N ARG A 16 -0.44 9.60 6.96
CA ARG A 16 -0.75 10.42 5.79
C ARG A 16 -0.14 9.84 4.52
N HIS A 17 -0.92 9.79 3.45
CA HIS A 17 -0.49 9.35 2.13
C HIS A 17 -0.85 10.37 1.04
N ASP A 18 0.15 10.75 0.24
CA ASP A 18 0.04 11.75 -0.83
C ASP A 18 0.56 11.22 -2.17
N SER A 19 -0.35 10.79 -3.04
CA SER A 19 -0.03 10.61 -4.47
C SER A 19 -0.11 11.95 -5.20
N ILE A 20 1.03 12.61 -5.43
CA ILE A 20 1.12 13.88 -6.15
C ILE A 20 1.03 13.66 -7.67
N ASP A 21 1.58 12.55 -8.17
CA ASP A 21 1.55 12.17 -9.59
C ASP A 21 1.24 10.67 -9.76
N ARG A 22 0.66 10.31 -10.90
CA ARG A 22 0.28 8.92 -11.24
C ARG A 22 1.47 7.96 -11.36
N SER A 23 2.69 8.48 -11.56
CA SER A 23 3.91 7.68 -11.54
C SER A 23 4.11 6.94 -10.21
N SER A 24 3.51 7.43 -9.11
CA SER A 24 3.53 6.76 -7.80
C SER A 24 2.95 5.34 -7.81
N PHE A 25 2.08 5.01 -8.77
CA PHE A 25 1.49 3.66 -8.89
C PHE A 25 2.38 2.67 -9.67
N VAL A 26 3.28 3.18 -10.51
CA VAL A 26 4.07 2.36 -11.45
C VAL A 26 4.93 1.31 -10.74
N PRO A 27 5.63 1.61 -9.63
CA PRO A 27 6.39 0.59 -8.90
C PRO A 27 5.52 -0.58 -8.44
N GLY A 28 4.31 -0.30 -7.93
CA GLY A 28 3.37 -1.33 -7.47
C GLY A 28 2.86 -2.21 -8.61
N VAL A 29 2.55 -1.61 -9.77
CA VAL A 29 2.15 -2.35 -10.97
C VAL A 29 3.29 -3.25 -11.47
N LEU A 30 4.52 -2.74 -11.56
CA LEU A 30 5.67 -3.52 -12.02
C LEU A 30 6.01 -4.66 -11.05
N LEU A 31 5.87 -4.44 -9.74
CA LEU A 31 6.01 -5.49 -8.73
C LEU A 31 4.99 -6.61 -8.97
N ALA A 32 3.71 -6.25 -9.16
CA ALA A 32 2.65 -7.21 -9.44
C ALA A 32 2.91 -8.01 -10.72
N VAL A 33 3.31 -7.33 -11.82
CA VAL A 33 3.66 -7.99 -13.08
C VAL A 33 4.82 -8.99 -12.90
N ARG A 34 5.83 -8.64 -12.09
CA ARG A 34 7.00 -9.50 -11.85
C ARG A 34 6.66 -10.72 -11.00
N LYS A 35 5.85 -10.55 -9.96
CA LYS A 35 5.49 -11.62 -9.01
C LYS A 35 4.24 -12.44 -9.40
N ILE A 36 3.52 -12.07 -10.47
CA ILE A 36 2.18 -12.65 -10.77
C ILE A 36 2.14 -14.18 -10.87
N ARG A 37 3.24 -14.82 -11.27
CA ARG A 37 3.33 -16.30 -11.39
C ARG A 37 3.38 -17.00 -10.04
N GLU A 38 3.74 -16.30 -8.97
CA GLU A 38 3.83 -16.84 -7.59
C GLU A 38 2.44 -16.89 -6.92
N PHE A 39 1.45 -16.14 -7.44
CA PHE A 39 0.13 -15.98 -6.85
C PHE A 39 -0.98 -16.47 -7.80
N PRO A 40 -1.21 -17.80 -7.89
CA PRO A 40 -2.25 -18.34 -8.77
C PRO A 40 -3.65 -17.96 -8.27
N GLY A 41 -4.58 -17.77 -9.21
CA GLY A 41 -5.96 -17.40 -8.91
C GLY A 41 -6.14 -15.90 -8.70
N LEU A 42 -6.98 -15.52 -7.73
CA LEU A 42 -7.31 -14.12 -7.44
C LEU A 42 -6.58 -13.66 -6.19
N THR A 43 -5.76 -12.62 -6.33
CA THR A 43 -5.19 -11.87 -5.21
C THR A 43 -5.81 -10.48 -5.17
N ILE A 44 -6.25 -10.06 -3.99
CA ILE A 44 -6.83 -8.73 -3.75
C ILE A 44 -5.83 -7.90 -2.95
N GLY A 45 -5.57 -6.68 -3.41
CA GLY A 45 -4.60 -5.79 -2.78
C GLY A 45 -3.16 -6.07 -3.21
N ILE A 46 -2.25 -5.20 -2.78
CA ILE A 46 -0.81 -5.31 -3.07
C ILE A 46 -0.01 -5.85 -1.87
N GLU A 47 -0.60 -5.82 -0.68
CA GLU A 47 -0.04 -6.25 0.60
C GLU A 47 0.57 -7.66 0.55
N PRO A 48 -0.04 -8.67 -0.10
CA PRO A 48 0.54 -10.01 -0.17
C PRO A 48 1.88 -10.07 -0.91
N LEU A 49 2.25 -9.02 -1.66
CA LEU A 49 3.49 -8.93 -2.43
C LEU A 49 4.60 -8.14 -1.70
N LEU A 50 4.28 -7.52 -0.56
CA LEU A 50 5.12 -6.53 0.12
C LEU A 50 5.88 -7.06 1.35
N ASP A 51 5.78 -8.36 1.65
CA ASP A 51 6.53 -9.02 2.74
C ASP A 51 6.39 -8.27 4.09
N LEU A 52 5.17 -7.82 4.41
CA LEU A 52 4.86 -7.02 5.61
C LEU A 52 4.57 -7.88 6.85
N THR A 53 5.09 -9.11 6.88
CA THR A 53 4.88 -10.11 7.95
C THR A 53 6.20 -10.53 8.58
#